data_AF-A0A6V8MPV5-F1
#
_entry.id   AF-A0A6V8MPV5-F1
#
_cell.length_a   1.000
_cell.length_b   1.000
_cell.length_c   1.000
_cell.angle_alpha   90.00
_cell.angle_beta   90.00
_cell.angle_gamma   90.00
#
_symmetry.space_group_name_H-M   'P 1'
#
loop_
_entity.id
_entity.type
_entity.pdbx_description
1 polymer ?
#
loop_
_entity_poly.entity_id
_entity_poly.type
_entity_poly.pdbx_seq_one_letter_code
_entity_poly.pdbx_strand_id
1 'polypeptide(L)'
;MNQRLVKVILVLAIALLTVPSAAKAKKELRSSDPLFGIGYSPSKIKFDPAPAEVFRCTGLLEERRKLWVFGKHKKDEVTFYYVYGLIEADFGAGPTGEFEAQNDDGIIVAVAPKGCKEIGAGYALSPDPKARKMAADIGVTDDVLSALLSDLIAREVKAFGGVNNFLAKVKEAGIPESSLEPQVRAKLHALKEQAGAKRGATSTPTPLDNIPVNGIR
;
A
#
# COMPACT_ATOMS: atom_id res chain seq x y z
N MET A 1 -65.28 26.12 -24.74
CA MET A 1 -63.81 26.24 -24.88
C MET A 1 -63.14 25.48 -23.75
N ASN A 2 -62.35 24.47 -24.09
CA ASN A 2 -61.99 23.31 -23.28
C ASN A 2 -60.87 23.57 -22.25
N GLN A 3 -61.25 23.89 -21.02
CA GLN A 3 -60.33 24.08 -19.88
C GLN A 3 -59.69 22.76 -19.38
N ARG A 4 -60.18 21.60 -19.84
CA ARG A 4 -59.70 20.27 -19.43
C ARG A 4 -58.51 19.73 -20.26
N LEU A 5 -58.27 20.25 -21.46
CA LEU A 5 -57.16 19.78 -22.30
C LEU A 5 -55.79 20.38 -21.90
N VAL A 6 -55.77 21.56 -21.29
CA VAL A 6 -54.52 22.28 -20.97
C VAL A 6 -53.77 21.64 -19.79
N LYS A 7 -54.48 20.95 -18.87
CA LYS A 7 -53.86 20.37 -17.68
C LYS A 7 -53.15 19.04 -17.92
N VAL A 8 -53.51 18.29 -18.96
CA VAL A 8 -52.89 16.97 -19.23
C VAL A 8 -51.50 17.14 -19.86
N ILE A 9 -51.27 18.21 -20.63
CA ILE A 9 -49.98 18.47 -21.28
C ILE A 9 -48.93 18.97 -20.26
N LEU A 10 -49.34 19.66 -19.19
CA LEU A 10 -48.40 20.22 -18.21
C LEU A 10 -47.81 19.16 -17.26
N VAL A 11 -48.52 18.04 -17.01
CA VAL A 11 -48.02 16.98 -16.12
C VAL A 11 -47.02 16.06 -16.83
N LEU A 12 -47.13 15.88 -18.15
CA LEU A 12 -46.15 15.08 -18.91
C LEU A 12 -44.81 15.79 -19.12
N ALA A 13 -44.77 17.13 -19.11
CA ALA A 13 -43.53 17.88 -19.34
C ALA A 13 -42.57 17.89 -18.12
N ILE A 14 -43.08 17.61 -16.91
CA ILE A 14 -42.27 17.62 -15.68
C ILE A 14 -41.62 16.25 -15.42
N ALA A 15 -42.15 15.17 -15.98
CA ALA A 15 -41.61 13.81 -15.84
C ALA A 15 -40.38 13.51 -16.73
N LEU A 16 -40.03 14.40 -17.66
CA LEU A 16 -38.90 14.22 -18.58
C LEU A 16 -37.61 14.96 -18.17
N LEU A 17 -37.62 15.68 -17.04
CA LEU A 17 -36.44 16.45 -16.59
C LEU A 17 -35.60 15.76 -15.52
N THR A 18 -35.97 14.56 -15.06
CA THR A 18 -35.11 13.74 -14.20
C THR A 18 -34.39 12.68 -15.03
N VAL A 19 -33.65 13.10 -16.05
CA VAL A 19 -32.57 12.26 -16.56
C VAL A 19 -31.48 12.36 -15.49
N PRO A 20 -31.19 11.31 -14.70
CA PRO A 20 -30.03 11.33 -13.84
C PRO A 20 -28.84 11.59 -14.76
N SER A 21 -28.26 12.79 -14.63
CA SER A 21 -27.01 13.12 -15.30
C SER A 21 -26.10 11.94 -15.02
N ALA A 22 -25.71 11.22 -16.08
CA ALA A 22 -24.77 10.11 -15.97
C ALA A 22 -23.49 10.72 -15.42
N ALA A 23 -23.38 10.72 -14.08
CA ALA A 23 -22.21 11.17 -13.38
C ALA A 23 -21.09 10.32 -13.95
N LYS A 24 -20.21 10.96 -14.74
CA LYS A 24 -19.03 10.30 -15.30
C LYS A 24 -18.40 9.55 -14.15
N ALA A 25 -18.41 8.21 -14.21
CA ALA A 25 -17.84 7.38 -13.17
C ALA A 25 -16.41 7.87 -12.98
N LYS A 26 -16.15 8.52 -11.83
CA LYS A 26 -14.84 9.09 -11.53
C LYS A 26 -13.90 7.89 -11.51
N LYS A 27 -13.00 7.79 -12.50
CA LYS A 27 -12.08 6.65 -12.63
C LYS A 27 -11.38 6.48 -11.28
N GLU A 28 -11.61 5.34 -10.63
CA GLU A 28 -11.04 5.08 -9.31
C GLU A 28 -9.52 5.03 -9.47
N LEU A 29 -8.82 5.92 -8.76
CA LEU A 29 -7.37 5.94 -8.73
C LEU A 29 -6.86 4.59 -8.22
N ARG A 30 -5.91 4.02 -8.95
CA ARG A 30 -5.20 2.80 -8.58
C ARG A 30 -3.75 3.14 -8.33
N SER A 31 -3.19 2.54 -7.30
CA SER A 31 -1.78 2.59 -6.94
C SER A 31 -1.31 1.17 -6.72
N SER A 32 -0.02 0.94 -6.84
CA SER A 32 0.64 -0.30 -6.43
C SER A 32 1.42 -0.11 -5.13
N ASP A 33 1.64 -1.19 -4.38
CA ASP A 33 2.65 -1.19 -3.33
C ASP A 33 4.06 -1.35 -3.94
N PRO A 34 5.11 -0.79 -3.31
CA PRO A 34 6.45 -0.73 -3.88
C PRO A 34 7.27 -2.04 -3.79
N LEU A 35 6.80 -3.08 -3.09
CA LEU A 35 7.57 -4.33 -2.90
C LEU A 35 6.95 -5.54 -3.61
N PHE A 36 5.62 -5.65 -3.55
CA PHE A 36 4.87 -6.83 -3.99
C PHE A 36 3.96 -6.52 -5.18
N GLY A 37 3.90 -5.27 -5.65
CA GLY A 37 3.12 -4.90 -6.83
C GLY A 37 1.60 -5.08 -6.64
N ILE A 38 1.12 -5.10 -5.40
CA ILE A 38 -0.29 -5.27 -5.06
C ILE A 38 -1.04 -4.00 -5.42
N GLY A 39 -1.82 -4.07 -6.50
CA GLY A 39 -2.72 -3.00 -6.89
C GLY A 39 -3.82 -2.75 -5.84
N TYR A 40 -3.96 -1.52 -5.38
CA TYR A 40 -4.99 -1.08 -4.45
C TYR A 40 -5.64 0.25 -4.88
N SER A 41 -6.80 0.58 -4.29
CA SER A 41 -7.35 1.92 -4.38
C SER A 41 -7.01 2.71 -3.12
N PRO A 42 -6.33 3.87 -3.22
CA PRO A 42 -6.05 4.74 -2.07
C PRO A 42 -7.31 5.23 -1.32
N SER A 43 -8.48 5.15 -1.96
CA SER A 43 -9.77 5.46 -1.30
C SER A 43 -10.22 4.41 -0.29
N LYS A 44 -9.78 3.15 -0.48
CA LYS A 44 -10.16 1.98 0.33
C LYS A 44 -9.04 1.52 1.26
N ILE A 45 -7.81 1.51 0.74
CA ILE A 45 -6.61 1.12 1.47
C ILE A 45 -5.81 2.40 1.73
N LYS A 46 -5.69 2.78 3.02
CA LYS A 46 -5.07 4.04 3.42
C LYS A 46 -3.76 3.77 4.14
N PHE A 47 -2.70 4.35 3.60
CA PHE A 47 -1.42 4.50 4.28
C PHE A 47 -1.31 5.90 4.87
N ASP A 48 -0.39 6.08 5.82
CA ASP A 48 -0.16 7.40 6.42
C ASP A 48 0.45 8.34 5.37
N PRO A 49 0.01 9.61 5.26
CA PRO A 49 0.66 10.56 4.38
C PRO A 49 2.11 10.80 4.82
N ALA A 50 2.99 11.06 3.86
CA ALA A 50 4.37 11.45 4.16
C ALA A 50 4.40 12.74 5.01
N PRO A 51 5.28 12.85 6.00
CA PRO A 51 5.39 14.06 6.79
C PRO A 51 6.03 15.19 5.97
N ALA A 52 5.76 16.45 6.36
CA ALA A 52 6.25 17.63 5.64
C ALA A 52 7.79 17.67 5.45
N GLU A 53 8.54 17.08 6.38
CA GLU A 53 10.00 16.94 6.28
C GLU A 53 10.48 16.07 5.13
N VAL A 54 9.68 15.07 4.70
CA VAL A 54 9.98 14.26 3.52
C VAL A 54 9.86 15.12 2.27
N PHE A 55 8.77 15.89 2.13
CA PHE A 55 8.58 16.77 0.97
C PHE A 55 9.64 17.87 0.86
N ARG A 56 10.15 18.37 1.99
CA ARG A 56 11.28 19.31 2.00
C ARG A 56 12.60 18.65 1.60
N CYS A 57 12.70 17.34 1.76
CA CYS A 57 13.94 16.61 1.56
C CYS A 57 14.18 16.22 0.11
N THR A 58 13.09 15.78 -0.49
CA THR A 58 13.12 15.28 -1.84
C THR A 58 13.20 16.48 -2.78
N GLY A 59 13.99 16.39 -3.86
CA GLY A 59 13.87 17.34 -4.97
C GLY A 59 12.46 17.35 -5.61
N LEU A 60 11.60 16.45 -5.13
CA LEU A 60 10.20 16.21 -5.50
C LEU A 60 9.23 17.25 -4.90
N LEU A 61 9.63 18.51 -4.75
CA LEU A 61 8.74 19.65 -4.48
C LEU A 61 7.83 19.95 -5.68
N GLU A 62 7.28 18.92 -6.32
CA GLU A 62 6.11 19.07 -7.15
C GLU A 62 4.91 19.11 -6.21
N GLU A 63 4.23 20.25 -6.14
CA GLU A 63 3.01 20.48 -5.33
C GLU A 63 1.91 19.42 -5.56
N ARG A 64 2.05 18.63 -6.63
CA ARG A 64 1.13 17.62 -7.14
C ARG A 64 1.50 16.18 -6.75
N ARG A 65 2.60 15.95 -6.01
CA ARG A 65 2.97 14.61 -5.58
C ARG A 65 2.26 14.22 -4.29
N LYS A 66 1.55 13.08 -4.31
CA LYS A 66 0.98 12.45 -3.11
C LYS A 66 1.90 11.31 -2.70
N LEU A 67 2.55 11.45 -1.55
CA LEU A 67 3.42 10.41 -0.98
C LEU A 67 2.80 9.82 0.28
N TRP A 68 2.96 8.50 0.43
CA TRP A 68 2.59 7.77 1.64
C TRP A 68 3.80 7.10 2.25
N VAL A 69 3.76 6.94 3.58
CA VAL A 69 4.77 6.23 4.34
C VAL A 69 4.46 4.74 4.33
N PHE A 70 5.30 4.00 3.61
CA PHE A 70 5.31 2.56 3.62
C PHE A 70 6.19 2.03 4.74
N GLY A 71 7.28 2.68 5.13
CA GLY A 71 8.09 2.25 6.26
C GLY A 71 8.70 3.42 7.00
N LYS A 72 8.90 3.28 8.31
CA LYS A 72 9.54 4.27 9.18
C LYS A 72 10.48 3.60 10.16
N HIS A 73 11.67 4.16 10.31
CA HIS A 73 12.61 3.72 11.33
C HIS A 73 13.39 4.92 11.86
N LYS A 74 13.63 4.98 13.18
CA LYS A 74 14.48 5.99 13.80
C LYS A 74 15.73 5.31 14.33
N LYS A 75 16.91 5.83 13.95
CA LYS A 75 18.21 5.42 14.47
C LYS A 75 18.99 6.68 14.81
N ASP A 76 19.34 6.80 16.08
CA ASP A 76 19.95 8.00 16.65
C ASP A 76 19.11 9.27 16.38
N GLU A 77 19.72 10.31 15.82
CA GLU A 77 19.05 11.56 15.44
C GLU A 77 18.42 11.50 14.04
N VAL A 78 18.53 10.37 13.32
CA VAL A 78 18.05 10.22 11.95
C VAL A 78 16.75 9.43 11.91
N THR A 79 15.76 9.97 11.21
CA THR A 79 14.52 9.24 10.89
C THR A 79 14.51 8.88 9.41
N PHE A 80 14.42 7.58 9.14
CA PHE A 80 14.33 7.01 7.81
C PHE A 80 12.87 6.77 7.46
N TYR A 81 12.48 7.14 6.25
CA TYR A 81 11.17 6.89 5.67
C TYR A 81 11.33 6.13 4.36
N TYR A 82 10.59 5.04 4.19
CA TYR A 82 10.33 4.44 2.89
C TYR A 82 9.01 5.01 2.39
N VAL A 83 9.04 5.77 1.30
CA VAL A 83 7.86 6.41 0.72
C VAL A 83 7.64 5.98 -0.72
N TYR A 84 6.37 5.87 -1.09
CA TYR A 84 5.91 5.61 -2.44
C TYR A 84 4.65 6.43 -2.69
N GLY A 85 4.35 6.72 -3.95
CA GLY A 85 3.10 7.37 -4.28
C GLY A 85 3.01 7.89 -5.70
N LEU A 86 2.03 8.76 -5.92
CA LEU A 86 1.55 9.17 -7.24
C LEU A 86 1.96 10.60 -7.53
N ILE A 87 2.19 10.90 -8.81
CA ILE A 87 2.27 12.29 -9.29
C ILE A 87 0.96 12.59 -10.02
N GLU A 88 0.25 13.65 -9.60
CA GLU A 88 -0.80 14.20 -10.46
C GLU A 88 -0.14 14.92 -11.64
N ALA A 89 -0.18 14.33 -12.85
CA ALA A 89 0.28 15.02 -14.04
C ALA A 89 -0.89 15.78 -14.67
N ASP A 90 -0.71 17.09 -14.89
CA ASP A 90 -1.62 17.85 -15.75
C ASP A 90 -0.85 18.21 -17.01
N PHE A 91 -1.22 17.53 -18.10
CA PHE A 91 -0.60 17.64 -19.42
C PHE A 91 -1.15 18.82 -20.24
N GLY A 92 -1.78 19.83 -19.62
CA GLY A 92 -2.36 20.95 -20.35
C GLY A 92 -3.63 20.56 -21.12
N ALA A 93 -3.73 20.89 -22.42
CA ALA A 93 -4.92 20.68 -23.25
C ALA A 93 -5.21 19.21 -23.66
N GLY A 94 -4.63 18.24 -22.94
CA GLY A 94 -4.92 16.81 -23.03
C GLY A 94 -5.71 16.31 -21.81
N PRO A 95 -6.06 15.02 -21.71
CA PRO A 95 -6.70 14.50 -20.52
C PRO A 95 -5.77 14.67 -19.30
N THR A 96 -6.17 15.54 -18.38
CA THR A 96 -5.62 15.60 -17.01
C THR A 96 -5.75 14.23 -16.35
N GLY A 97 -4.67 13.67 -15.81
CA GLY A 97 -4.67 12.35 -15.19
C GLY A 97 -3.52 12.15 -14.22
N GLU A 98 -3.75 11.45 -13.12
CA GLU A 98 -2.69 11.09 -12.18
C GLU A 98 -1.95 9.84 -12.70
N PHE A 99 -0.61 9.81 -12.63
CA PHE A 99 0.23 8.70 -13.09
C PHE A 99 1.15 8.24 -11.95
N GLU A 100 1.51 6.94 -11.97
CA GLU A 100 2.56 6.42 -11.10
C GLU A 100 3.91 7.02 -11.52
N ALA A 101 4.69 7.50 -10.53
CA ALA A 101 6.01 8.03 -10.80
C ALA A 101 6.95 6.90 -11.25
N GLN A 102 7.82 7.17 -12.24
CA GLN A 102 8.85 6.27 -12.80
C GLN A 102 9.87 5.66 -11.79
N ASN A 103 9.70 5.86 -10.49
CA ASN A 103 10.50 5.20 -9.46
C ASN A 103 9.74 3.98 -8.96
N ASP A 104 9.78 2.91 -9.75
CA ASP A 104 8.93 1.72 -9.60
C ASP A 104 9.02 1.06 -8.21
N ASP A 105 10.15 1.21 -7.51
CA ASP A 105 10.37 0.62 -6.18
C ASP A 105 10.19 1.62 -5.01
N GLY A 106 9.98 2.90 -5.28
CA GLY A 106 9.90 3.95 -4.24
C GLY A 106 11.22 4.57 -3.81
N ILE A 107 11.18 5.33 -2.71
CA ILE A 107 12.26 6.22 -2.28
C ILE A 107 12.48 6.05 -0.78
N ILE A 108 13.75 5.97 -0.37
CA ILE A 108 14.15 6.01 1.02
C ILE A 108 14.73 7.39 1.33
N VAL A 109 14.18 8.03 2.36
CA VAL A 109 14.54 9.39 2.80
C VAL A 109 15.10 9.33 4.20
N ALA A 110 16.32 9.83 4.40
CA ALA A 110 16.99 9.95 5.68
C ALA A 110 16.91 11.41 6.17
N VAL A 111 16.12 11.67 7.21
CA VAL A 111 15.85 13.00 7.76
C VAL A 111 16.63 13.18 9.07
N ALA A 112 17.52 14.17 9.11
CA ALA A 112 18.32 14.54 10.28
C ALA A 112 18.12 16.03 10.64
N PRO A 113 18.55 16.50 11.83
CA PRO A 113 18.40 17.91 12.22
C PRO A 113 19.09 18.90 11.27
N LYS A 114 20.22 18.49 10.67
CA LYS A 114 21.05 19.32 9.79
C LYS A 114 20.65 19.27 8.31
N GLY A 115 19.58 18.57 7.99
CA GLY A 115 19.15 18.32 6.61
C GLY A 115 18.87 16.85 6.39
N CYS A 116 18.80 16.46 5.14
CA CYS A 116 18.33 15.14 4.80
C CYS A 116 18.90 14.68 3.45
N LYS A 117 18.75 13.41 3.16
CA LYS A 117 19.22 12.77 1.92
C LYS A 117 18.16 11.80 1.42
N GLU A 118 18.14 11.54 0.12
CA GLU A 118 17.26 10.54 -0.47
C GLU A 118 18.03 9.59 -1.41
N ILE A 119 17.48 8.39 -1.58
CA ILE A 119 17.92 7.44 -2.58
C ILE A 119 16.72 6.62 -3.08
N GLY A 120 16.72 6.23 -4.35
CA GLY A 120 15.75 5.26 -4.84
C GLY A 120 15.86 3.95 -4.07
N ALA A 121 14.73 3.38 -3.66
CA ALA A 121 14.71 2.15 -2.87
C ALA A 121 15.36 0.98 -3.62
N GLY A 122 15.28 0.96 -4.96
CA GLY A 122 15.98 0.00 -5.81
C GLY A 122 17.50 -0.03 -5.58
N TYR A 123 18.15 1.09 -5.24
CA TYR A 123 19.58 1.10 -4.89
C TYR A 123 19.85 0.41 -3.55
N ALA A 124 18.96 0.61 -2.58
CA ALA A 124 19.06 -0.06 -1.28
C ALA A 124 18.70 -1.54 -1.38
N LEU A 125 17.80 -1.91 -2.28
CA LEU A 125 17.37 -3.30 -2.46
C LEU A 125 18.30 -4.09 -3.40
N SER A 126 19.10 -3.41 -4.23
CA SER A 126 19.93 -4.02 -5.26
C SER A 126 20.93 -5.04 -4.73
N PRO A 127 21.20 -6.14 -5.47
CA PRO A 127 22.32 -7.03 -5.20
C PRO A 127 23.69 -6.43 -5.61
N ASP A 128 23.73 -5.30 -6.32
CA ASP A 128 24.99 -4.64 -6.70
C ASP A 128 25.64 -3.97 -5.47
N PRO A 129 26.86 -4.37 -5.07
CA PRO A 129 27.59 -3.75 -3.97
C PRO A 129 27.81 -2.24 -4.13
N LYS A 130 27.93 -1.72 -5.36
CA LYS A 130 28.07 -0.29 -5.60
C LYS A 130 26.78 0.47 -5.29
N ALA A 131 25.64 -0.06 -5.72
CA ALA A 131 24.33 0.50 -5.40
C ALA A 131 24.05 0.46 -3.89
N ARG A 132 24.34 -0.68 -3.24
CA ARG A 132 24.25 -0.83 -1.77
C ARG A 132 25.15 0.16 -1.04
N LYS A 133 26.37 0.40 -1.56
CA LYS A 133 27.28 1.40 -0.99
C LYS A 133 26.69 2.81 -1.06
N MET A 134 26.08 3.19 -2.19
CA MET A 134 25.42 4.50 -2.30
C MET A 134 24.29 4.67 -1.27
N ALA A 135 23.51 3.61 -1.02
CA ALA A 135 22.49 3.62 0.04
C ALA A 135 23.13 3.75 1.44
N ALA A 136 24.22 3.03 1.69
CA ALA A 136 24.95 3.10 2.95
C ALA A 136 25.60 4.48 3.20
N ASP A 137 26.07 5.17 2.15
CA ASP A 137 26.67 6.52 2.24
C ASP A 137 25.67 7.60 2.72
N ILE A 138 24.35 7.31 2.63
CA ILE A 138 23.29 8.15 3.20
C ILE A 138 22.74 7.60 4.54
N GLY A 139 23.32 6.53 5.08
CA GLY A 139 22.93 5.91 6.34
C GLY A 139 21.97 4.72 6.22
N VAL A 140 21.59 4.30 5.01
CA VAL A 140 20.70 3.13 4.80
C VAL A 140 21.54 1.85 4.81
N THR A 141 21.98 1.47 6.01
CA THR A 141 22.69 0.22 6.30
C THR A 141 21.75 -0.99 6.26
N ASP A 142 22.29 -2.22 6.31
CA ASP A 142 21.47 -3.45 6.31
C ASP A 142 20.47 -3.51 7.48
N ASP A 143 20.87 -3.06 8.67
CA ASP A 143 19.98 -3.02 9.83
C ASP A 143 18.86 -1.98 9.68
N VAL A 144 19.17 -0.81 9.12
CA VAL A 144 18.17 0.23 8.83
C VAL A 144 17.19 -0.25 7.76
N LEU A 145 17.69 -0.84 6.67
CA LEU A 145 16.85 -1.40 5.60
C LEU A 145 15.97 -2.53 6.14
N SER A 146 16.53 -3.43 6.94
CA SER A 146 15.77 -4.51 7.57
C SER A 146 14.67 -3.97 8.47
N ALA A 147 14.94 -2.93 9.27
CA ALA A 147 13.93 -2.30 10.11
C ALA A 147 12.82 -1.60 9.31
N LEU A 148 13.18 -0.90 8.23
CA LEU A 148 12.21 -0.27 7.31
C LEU A 148 11.30 -1.32 6.67
N LEU A 149 11.86 -2.41 6.15
CA LEU A 149 11.09 -3.48 5.53
C LEU A 149 10.17 -4.21 6.54
N SER A 150 10.60 -4.33 7.80
CA SER A 150 9.75 -4.88 8.86
C SER A 150 8.55 -3.99 9.15
N ASP A 151 8.77 -2.68 9.30
CA ASP A 151 7.68 -1.72 9.51
C ASP A 151 6.76 -1.65 8.29
N LEU A 152 7.32 -1.78 7.08
CA LEU A 152 6.56 -1.83 5.84
C LEU A 152 5.62 -3.00 5.76
N ILE A 153 6.11 -4.22 5.95
CA ILE A 153 5.25 -5.40 5.95
C ILE A 153 4.18 -5.29 7.05
N ALA A 154 4.52 -4.73 8.21
CA ALA A 154 3.52 -4.52 9.28
C ALA A 154 2.42 -3.54 8.87
N ARG A 155 2.77 -2.45 8.18
CA ARG A 155 1.80 -1.47 7.65
C ARG A 155 0.92 -2.07 6.57
N GLU A 156 1.48 -2.87 5.67
CA GLU A 156 0.70 -3.57 4.64
C GLU A 156 -0.24 -4.60 5.24
N VAL A 157 0.25 -5.43 6.17
CA VAL A 157 -0.57 -6.37 6.92
C VAL A 157 -1.75 -5.65 7.58
N LYS A 158 -1.52 -4.49 8.19
CA LYS A 158 -2.59 -3.67 8.77
C LYS A 158 -3.55 -3.14 7.69
N ALA A 159 -3.01 -2.57 6.62
CA ALA A 159 -3.78 -1.91 5.57
C ALA A 159 -4.69 -2.89 4.82
N PHE A 160 -4.24 -4.13 4.59
CA PHE A 160 -5.00 -5.20 3.96
C PHE A 160 -5.87 -6.02 4.93
N GLY A 161 -5.95 -5.62 6.21
CA GLY A 161 -6.88 -6.22 7.17
C GLY A 161 -6.39 -7.54 7.80
N GLY A 162 -5.08 -7.70 7.92
CA GLY A 162 -4.44 -8.81 8.64
C GLY A 162 -3.57 -9.71 7.76
N VAL A 163 -2.80 -10.58 8.42
CA VAL A 163 -1.75 -11.40 7.78
C VAL A 163 -2.31 -12.29 6.67
N ASN A 164 -3.46 -12.93 6.89
CA ASN A 164 -4.05 -13.83 5.90
C ASN A 164 -4.48 -13.09 4.64
N ASN A 165 -5.10 -11.92 4.78
CA ASN A 165 -5.54 -11.12 3.64
C ASN A 165 -4.36 -10.56 2.87
N PHE A 166 -3.34 -10.08 3.58
CA PHE A 166 -2.10 -9.62 2.95
C PHE A 166 -1.42 -10.73 2.16
N LEU A 167 -1.21 -11.92 2.74
CA LEU A 167 -0.60 -13.04 2.03
C LEU A 167 -1.43 -13.52 0.82
N ALA A 168 -2.76 -13.44 0.91
CA ALA A 168 -3.63 -13.69 -0.25
C ALA A 168 -3.40 -12.66 -1.36
N LYS A 169 -3.26 -11.38 -1.01
CA LYS A 169 -2.95 -10.31 -1.98
C LYS A 169 -1.58 -10.45 -2.62
N VAL A 170 -0.55 -10.79 -1.85
CA VAL A 170 0.79 -11.11 -2.38
C VAL A 170 0.71 -12.25 -3.39
N LYS A 171 -0.06 -13.31 -3.10
CA LYS A 171 -0.28 -14.42 -4.04
C LYS A 171 -1.02 -13.98 -5.30
N GLU A 172 -2.06 -13.17 -5.16
CA GLU A 172 -2.85 -12.64 -6.28
C GLU A 172 -2.03 -11.72 -7.21
N ALA A 173 -1.06 -10.99 -6.67
CA ALA A 173 -0.16 -10.14 -7.45
C ALA A 173 0.73 -10.94 -8.42
N GLY A 174 0.94 -12.24 -8.16
CA GLY A 174 1.60 -13.14 -9.09
C GLY A 174 3.11 -12.94 -9.24
N ILE A 175 3.74 -12.14 -8.37
CA ILE A 175 5.20 -11.98 -8.35
C ILE A 175 5.85 -13.26 -7.80
N PRO A 176 6.73 -13.94 -8.56
CA PRO A 176 7.45 -15.09 -8.05
C PRO A 176 8.31 -14.72 -6.83
N GLU A 177 8.26 -15.50 -5.76
CA GLU A 177 9.10 -15.20 -4.57
C GLU A 177 10.60 -15.24 -4.86
N SER A 178 11.01 -15.98 -5.88
CA SER A 178 12.40 -16.01 -6.36
C SER A 178 12.84 -14.69 -6.98
N SER A 179 11.92 -13.86 -7.50
CA SER A 179 12.23 -12.53 -8.02
C SER A 179 12.20 -11.44 -6.95
N LEU A 180 11.76 -11.76 -5.73
CA LEU A 180 11.88 -10.84 -4.61
C LEU A 180 13.33 -10.78 -4.13
N GLU A 181 13.74 -9.57 -3.74
CA GLU A 181 15.06 -9.35 -3.17
C GLU A 181 15.26 -10.16 -1.88
N PRO A 182 16.48 -10.66 -1.58
CA PRO A 182 16.70 -11.62 -0.51
C PRO A 182 16.14 -11.21 0.85
N GLN A 183 16.27 -9.92 1.21
CA GLN A 183 15.74 -9.40 2.48
C GLN A 183 14.21 -9.37 2.51
N VAL A 184 13.56 -9.05 1.38
CA VAL A 184 12.09 -9.04 1.25
C VAL A 184 11.57 -10.47 1.33
N ARG A 185 12.18 -11.40 0.56
CA ARG A 185 11.84 -12.83 0.59
C ARG A 185 11.97 -13.42 1.99
N ALA A 186 13.07 -13.13 2.70
CA ALA A 186 13.28 -13.64 4.05
C ALA A 186 12.18 -13.18 5.03
N LYS A 187 11.77 -11.91 4.95
CA LYS A 187 10.70 -11.38 5.81
C LYS A 187 9.33 -11.94 5.44
N LEU A 188 9.03 -12.11 4.16
CA LEU A 188 7.80 -12.76 3.71
C LEU A 188 7.74 -14.21 4.18
N HIS A 189 8.85 -14.96 4.12
CA HIS A 189 8.94 -16.32 4.64
C HIS A 189 8.67 -16.37 6.15
N ALA A 190 9.35 -15.52 6.93
CA ALA A 190 9.15 -15.45 8.38
C ALA A 190 7.68 -15.12 8.73
N LEU A 191 7.03 -14.23 7.98
CA LEU A 191 5.62 -13.91 8.17
C LEU A 191 4.71 -15.13 7.93
N LYS A 192 4.98 -15.93 6.89
CA LYS A 192 4.24 -17.16 6.58
C LYS A 192 4.42 -18.23 7.65
N GLU A 193 5.63 -18.42 8.15
CA GLU A 193 5.93 -19.36 9.24
C GLU A 193 5.15 -18.99 10.50
N GLN A 194 5.16 -17.71 10.87
CA GLN A 194 4.38 -17.20 12.02
C GLN A 194 2.87 -17.41 11.83
N ALA A 195 2.35 -17.20 10.62
CA ALA A 195 0.95 -17.45 10.31
C ALA A 195 0.58 -18.94 10.38
N GLY A 196 1.47 -19.83 9.92
CA GLY A 196 1.30 -21.28 10.01
C GLY A 196 1.35 -21.80 11.44
N ALA A 197 2.32 -21.34 12.24
CA ALA A 197 2.47 -21.72 13.65
C ALA A 197 1.24 -21.32 14.49
N LYS A 198 0.68 -20.11 14.24
CA LYS A 198 -0.54 -19.66 14.91
C LYS A 198 -1.78 -20.48 14.56
N ARG A 199 -1.84 -21.12 13.38
CA ARG A 199 -2.94 -22.02 13.01
C ARG A 199 -2.81 -23.41 13.65
N GLY A 200 -1.57 -23.91 13.81
CA GLY A 200 -1.31 -25.19 14.48
C GLY A 200 -1.56 -25.17 15.99
N ALA A 201 -1.40 -24.01 16.63
CA ALA A 201 -1.65 -23.86 18.07
C ALA A 201 -3.16 -23.83 18.44
N THR A 202 -4.05 -23.54 17.50
CA THR A 202 -5.51 -23.49 17.74
C THR A 202 -6.22 -24.82 17.57
N SER A 203 -5.53 -25.86 17.07
CA SER A 203 -6.04 -27.22 16.98
C SER A 203 -5.49 -28.07 18.13
N THR A 204 -5.86 -27.75 19.37
CA THR A 204 -5.79 -28.79 20.42
C THR A 204 -7.02 -29.68 20.20
N PRO A 205 -6.86 -30.98 19.94
CA PRO A 205 -8.00 -31.89 19.93
C PRO A 205 -8.58 -31.88 21.33
N THR A 206 -9.87 -31.54 21.47
CA THR A 206 -10.63 -31.90 22.67
C THR A 206 -10.41 -33.39 22.90
N PRO A 207 -9.92 -33.83 24.07
CA PRO A 207 -9.86 -35.25 24.39
C PRO A 207 -11.29 -35.80 24.34
N LEU A 208 -11.63 -36.49 23.26
CA LEU A 208 -12.71 -37.45 23.26
C LEU A 208 -12.16 -38.68 23.97
N ASP A 209 -12.55 -38.84 25.24
CA ASP A 209 -12.65 -40.09 26.02
C ASP A 209 -12.77 -39.68 27.50
N ASN A 210 -13.77 -40.09 28.29
CA ASN A 210 -14.36 -41.42 28.40
C ASN A 210 -15.80 -41.32 28.90
N ILE A 211 -16.77 -41.83 28.14
CA ILE A 211 -18.09 -42.21 28.69
C ILE A 211 -17.96 -43.69 29.09
N PRO A 212 -17.96 -44.04 30.39
CA PRO A 212 -18.03 -45.44 30.80
C PRO A 212 -19.43 -45.98 30.48
N VAL A 213 -19.49 -46.95 29.56
CA VAL A 213 -20.66 -47.78 29.34
C VAL A 213 -20.71 -48.84 30.44
N ASN A 214 -21.40 -48.55 31.54
CA ASN A 214 -21.99 -49.59 32.38
C ASN A 214 -23.31 -49.97 31.69
N GLY A 215 -23.52 -51.18 31.19
CA GLY A 215 -23.28 -52.44 31.88
C GLY A 215 -24.64 -52.96 32.31
N ILE A 216 -25.31 -53.64 31.38
CA ILE A 216 -26.62 -54.29 31.53
C ILE A 216 -26.55 -55.35 32.65
N ARG A 217 -27.44 -55.25 33.64
CA ARG A 217 -28.25 -56.34 34.19
C ARG A 217 -29.35 -55.83 35.09
#